data_AF-A0A3M7EPU7-F1
#
_entry.id   AF-A0A3M7EPU7-F1
#
_cell.length_a   1.000
_cell.length_b   1.000
_cell.length_c   1.000
_cell.angle_alpha   90.00
_cell.angle_beta   90.00
_cell.angle_gamma   90.00
#
_symmetry.space_group_name_H-M   'P 1'
#
loop_
_entity.id
_entity.type
_entity.pdbx_description
1 polymer ?
#
loop_
_entity_poly.entity_id
_entity_poly.type
_entity_poly.pdbx_seq_one_letter_code
_entity_poly.pdbx_strand_id
1 'polypeptide(L)'
;MEFVPGRLLRGFRATTTCWRPRIALPSAQPIAFAWHAHCSTNASKHVHDNDIIRLRKEGKTRYEIAETLRIKSSYVDDRLYKHLVPQGLLTSGARRVWSDEEDKELLRCMHAGLSASEIYARFPERSCRSVHHRRRYLSGTVDRSSQHSRKAWSATEQDRLIFLHDHERLPWDKIAERMGRSVASVSLRYFKSVPESDRVRLPRVDQVTEERLDEVVRLRGLGHSFLFIAKVLGMNPSSIWQAYWTNTKSPGFKSARRAYTPAEDEAIVKHRETGMRWREMTAYFPGRSEMSLRQRFITLNRSPASAQQSSGPPEGEGVSR
;
A
#
# COMPACT_ATOMS: atom_id res chain seq x y z
N MET A 1 -66.67 10.68 20.05
CA MET A 1 -66.06 9.34 19.99
C MET A 1 -64.67 9.47 20.58
N GLU A 2 -64.58 9.13 21.86
CA GLU A 2 -63.34 9.09 22.62
C GLU A 2 -62.59 7.81 22.28
N PHE A 3 -61.28 7.88 22.00
CA PHE A 3 -60.38 6.76 22.21
C PHE A 3 -58.99 7.27 22.62
N VAL A 4 -58.56 6.76 23.76
CA VAL A 4 -57.41 7.12 24.59
C VAL A 4 -56.11 6.45 24.08
N PRO A 5 -54.92 7.05 24.24
CA PRO A 5 -53.66 6.52 23.71
C PRO A 5 -53.00 5.48 24.63
N GLY A 6 -52.58 4.34 24.06
CA GLY A 6 -51.85 3.28 24.74
C GLY A 6 -50.33 3.44 24.65
N ARG A 7 -49.72 3.91 25.74
CA ARG A 7 -48.27 4.06 25.96
C ARG A 7 -47.71 2.73 26.51
N LEU A 8 -46.88 2.02 25.76
CA LEU A 8 -46.18 0.81 26.24
C LEU A 8 -44.76 1.15 26.71
N LEU A 9 -44.59 1.28 28.03
CA LEU A 9 -43.31 1.23 28.74
C LEU A 9 -42.98 -0.24 29.03
N ARG A 10 -41.92 -0.80 28.43
CA ARG A 10 -41.31 -2.05 28.91
C ARG A 10 -40.10 -1.74 29.76
N GLY A 11 -40.26 -1.92 31.08
CA GLY A 11 -39.17 -1.97 32.04
C GLY A 11 -38.40 -3.29 31.92
N PHE A 12 -37.08 -3.20 31.74
CA PHE A 12 -36.18 -4.33 31.89
C PHE A 12 -35.74 -4.39 33.36
N ARG A 13 -36.18 -5.44 34.07
CA ARG A 13 -35.72 -5.75 35.43
C ARG A 13 -34.33 -6.37 35.35
N ALA A 14 -33.40 -5.79 36.10
CA ALA A 14 -32.09 -6.38 36.36
C ALA A 14 -32.26 -7.54 37.35
N THR A 15 -31.90 -8.76 36.94
CA THR A 15 -31.71 -9.89 37.85
C THR A 15 -30.24 -9.96 38.24
N THR A 16 -29.99 -9.67 39.51
CA THR A 16 -28.77 -9.97 40.25
C THR A 16 -28.59 -11.48 40.42
N THR A 17 -27.36 -11.88 40.75
CA THR A 17 -26.90 -13.20 41.24
C THR A 17 -26.52 -14.26 40.21
N CYS A 18 -25.26 -14.19 39.76
CA CYS A 18 -24.47 -15.37 39.41
C CYS A 18 -23.10 -15.26 40.07
N TRP A 19 -22.95 -15.90 41.24
CA TRP A 19 -21.64 -16.16 41.86
C TRP A 19 -20.81 -17.02 40.90
N ARG A 20 -19.61 -16.54 40.53
CA ARG A 20 -18.58 -17.39 39.91
C ARG A 20 -17.44 -17.61 40.91
N PRO A 21 -16.97 -18.85 41.10
CA PRO A 21 -15.91 -19.16 42.03
C PRO A 21 -14.58 -18.58 41.53
N ARG A 22 -13.82 -18.05 42.50
CA ARG A 22 -12.47 -17.49 42.34
C ARG A 22 -11.50 -18.64 42.07
N ILE A 23 -11.18 -18.89 40.80
CA ILE A 23 -10.08 -19.81 40.42
C ILE A 23 -8.76 -19.10 40.73
N ALA A 24 -8.00 -19.65 41.67
CA ALA A 24 -6.65 -19.21 41.97
C ALA A 24 -5.73 -19.55 40.78
N LEU A 25 -5.12 -18.51 40.19
CA LEU A 25 -4.07 -18.67 39.18
C LEU A 25 -2.75 -19.06 39.88
N PRO A 26 -2.04 -20.10 39.43
CA PRO A 26 -0.70 -20.39 39.93
C PRO A 26 0.28 -19.29 39.51
N SER A 27 1.22 -18.99 40.40
CA SER A 27 2.28 -18.00 40.24
C SER A 27 3.02 -18.18 38.90
N ALA A 28 3.03 -17.13 38.09
CA ALA A 28 3.82 -17.07 36.86
C ALA A 28 5.31 -17.17 37.18
N GLN A 29 5.93 -18.30 36.86
CA GLN A 29 7.39 -18.36 36.75
C GLN A 29 7.82 -17.69 35.43
N PRO A 30 8.93 -16.94 35.42
CA PRO A 30 9.43 -16.30 34.23
C PRO A 30 9.93 -17.36 33.24
N ILE A 31 9.22 -17.52 32.12
CA ILE A 31 9.70 -18.27 30.97
C ILE A 31 10.87 -17.48 30.39
N ALA A 32 12.08 -17.93 30.69
CA ALA A 32 13.29 -17.47 30.02
C ALA A 32 13.20 -17.91 28.54
N PHE A 33 12.75 -17.00 27.67
CA PHE A 33 12.87 -17.17 26.23
C PHE A 33 14.35 -17.06 25.88
N ALA A 34 15.02 -18.21 25.80
CA ALA A 34 16.30 -18.34 25.14
C ALA A 34 16.13 -17.91 23.67
N TRP A 35 16.55 -16.68 23.37
CA TRP A 35 16.77 -16.23 22.01
C TRP A 35 17.91 -17.05 21.44
N HIS A 36 17.60 -18.21 20.88
CA HIS A 36 18.47 -18.81 19.88
C HIS A 36 18.50 -17.84 18.71
N ALA A 37 19.59 -17.07 18.65
CA ALA A 37 19.97 -16.32 17.47
C ALA A 37 19.99 -17.29 16.29
N HIS A 38 18.93 -17.27 15.49
CA HIS A 38 18.99 -17.76 14.12
C HIS A 38 19.93 -16.81 13.38
N CYS A 39 21.23 -17.06 13.52
CA CYS A 39 22.23 -16.67 12.55
C CYS A 39 21.90 -17.41 11.25
N SER A 40 20.88 -16.94 10.53
CA SER A 40 20.65 -17.32 9.15
C SER A 40 21.87 -16.82 8.38
N THR A 41 22.72 -17.77 8.01
CA THR A 41 23.92 -17.60 7.20
C THR A 41 23.55 -16.98 5.86
N ASN A 42 23.52 -15.64 5.80
CA ASN A 42 23.35 -14.90 4.54
C ASN A 42 24.45 -15.24 3.51
N ALA A 43 25.55 -15.87 3.91
CA ALA A 43 26.59 -16.37 3.02
C ALA A 43 26.06 -17.39 1.98
N SER A 44 25.04 -18.19 2.32
CA SER A 44 24.52 -19.23 1.41
C SER A 44 23.48 -18.74 0.40
N LYS A 45 23.05 -17.47 0.46
CA LYS A 45 22.01 -16.90 -0.43
C LYS A 45 22.54 -16.31 -1.75
N HIS A 46 23.85 -16.35 -1.96
CA HIS A 46 24.51 -15.73 -3.14
C HIS A 46 25.31 -16.72 -3.98
N VAL A 47 25.31 -18.00 -3.62
CA VAL A 47 26.19 -19.03 -4.20
C VAL A 47 26.04 -19.12 -5.73
N HIS A 48 24.83 -18.86 -6.25
CA HIS A 48 24.52 -19.01 -7.67
C HIS A 48 24.45 -17.70 -8.46
N ASP A 49 24.77 -16.54 -7.87
CA ASP A 49 24.57 -15.25 -8.55
C ASP A 49 25.42 -15.13 -9.82
N ASN A 50 26.71 -15.49 -9.74
CA ASN A 50 27.63 -15.45 -10.89
C ASN A 50 27.22 -16.46 -11.97
N ASP A 51 26.75 -17.63 -11.58
CA ASP A 51 26.28 -18.66 -12.50
C ASP A 51 24.98 -18.24 -13.20
N ILE A 52 24.04 -17.65 -12.45
CA ILE A 52 22.80 -17.09 -13.00
C ILE A 52 23.14 -15.99 -14.02
N ILE A 53 24.07 -15.09 -13.71
CA ILE A 53 24.51 -14.03 -14.64
C ILE A 53 25.11 -14.65 -15.92
N ARG A 54 26.05 -15.59 -15.78
CA ARG A 54 26.72 -16.24 -16.91
C ARG A 54 25.73 -16.96 -17.81
N LEU A 55 24.91 -17.86 -17.25
CA LEU A 55 23.92 -18.63 -17.99
C LEU A 55 22.86 -17.72 -18.65
N ARG A 56 22.53 -16.58 -18.02
CA ARG A 56 21.61 -15.61 -18.60
C ARG A 56 22.24 -14.84 -19.78
N LYS A 57 23.54 -14.52 -19.72
CA LYS A 57 24.29 -13.93 -20.83
C LYS A 57 24.45 -14.88 -22.01
N GLU A 58 24.51 -16.19 -21.73
CA GLU A 58 24.47 -17.26 -22.75
C GLU A 58 23.09 -17.43 -23.40
N GLY A 59 22.08 -16.65 -22.99
CA GLY A 59 20.73 -16.68 -23.57
C GLY A 59 19.79 -17.72 -22.94
N LYS A 60 20.22 -18.46 -21.91
CA LYS A 60 19.40 -19.52 -21.31
C LYS A 60 18.16 -18.96 -20.63
N THR A 61 17.07 -19.72 -20.72
CA THR A 61 15.80 -19.38 -20.07
C THR A 61 15.90 -19.59 -18.56
N ARG A 62 14.99 -18.96 -17.80
CA ARG A 62 14.97 -19.12 -16.32
C ARG A 62 14.77 -20.58 -15.89
N TYR A 63 14.10 -21.39 -16.70
CA TYR A 63 13.86 -22.81 -16.41
C TYR A 63 15.12 -23.63 -16.67
N GLU A 64 15.81 -23.40 -17.78
CA GLU A 64 17.10 -24.03 -18.06
C GLU A 64 18.16 -23.68 -17.02
N ILE A 65 18.17 -22.43 -16.55
CA ILE A 65 19.07 -21.99 -15.46
C ILE A 65 18.73 -22.74 -14.16
N ALA A 66 17.45 -22.83 -13.83
CA ALA A 66 16.97 -23.54 -12.64
C ALA A 66 17.33 -25.03 -12.68
N GLU A 67 17.18 -25.67 -13.84
CA GLU A 67 17.54 -27.07 -14.06
C GLU A 67 19.05 -27.29 -13.99
N THR A 68 19.84 -26.45 -14.69
CA THR A 68 21.31 -26.52 -14.70
C THR A 68 21.88 -26.38 -13.29
N LEU A 69 21.35 -25.45 -12.50
CA LEU A 69 21.82 -25.17 -11.14
C LEU A 69 21.11 -26.00 -10.07
N ARG A 70 20.16 -26.86 -10.46
CA ARG A 70 19.31 -27.66 -9.55
C ARG A 70 18.65 -26.81 -8.44
N ILE A 71 18.21 -25.61 -8.80
CA ILE A 71 17.51 -24.67 -7.92
C ILE A 71 16.09 -24.41 -8.40
N LYS A 72 15.24 -23.87 -7.54
CA LYS A 72 13.86 -23.52 -7.91
C LYS A 72 13.86 -22.36 -8.91
N SER A 73 13.04 -22.45 -9.95
CA SER A 73 12.85 -21.36 -10.93
C SER A 73 12.37 -20.05 -10.30
N SER A 74 11.56 -20.14 -9.24
CA SER A 74 11.15 -18.96 -8.45
C SER A 74 12.31 -18.26 -7.73
N TYR A 75 13.34 -19.01 -7.33
CA TYR A 75 14.55 -18.45 -6.74
C TYR A 75 15.38 -17.70 -7.79
N VAL A 76 15.49 -18.27 -8.99
CA VAL A 76 16.15 -17.61 -10.13
C VAL A 76 15.44 -16.29 -10.47
N ASP A 77 14.11 -16.28 -10.53
CA ASP A 77 13.32 -15.06 -10.76
C ASP A 77 13.56 -14.01 -9.68
N ASP A 78 13.51 -14.41 -8.41
CA ASP A 78 13.74 -13.50 -7.30
C ASP A 78 15.15 -12.90 -7.33
N ARG A 79 16.19 -13.70 -7.61
CA ARG A 79 17.57 -13.22 -7.74
C ARG A 79 17.72 -12.27 -8.92
N LEU A 80 17.23 -12.66 -10.11
CA LEU A 80 17.32 -11.84 -11.32
C LEU A 80 16.66 -10.47 -11.10
N TYR A 81 15.39 -10.42 -10.70
CA TYR A 81 14.61 -9.18 -10.71
C TYR A 81 14.74 -8.33 -9.45
N LYS A 82 14.99 -8.92 -8.28
CA LYS A 82 15.10 -8.15 -7.01
C LYS A 82 16.53 -7.77 -6.66
N HIS A 83 17.54 -8.45 -7.20
CA HIS A 83 18.93 -8.27 -6.79
C HIS A 83 19.86 -7.96 -7.96
N LEU A 84 19.95 -8.83 -8.97
CA LEU A 84 20.96 -8.72 -10.03
C LEU A 84 20.67 -7.57 -11.01
N VAL A 85 19.40 -7.36 -11.36
CA VAL A 85 18.98 -6.26 -12.24
C VAL A 85 19.10 -4.89 -11.54
N PRO A 86 18.61 -4.68 -10.31
CA PRO A 86 18.79 -3.40 -9.61
C PRO A 86 20.25 -3.04 -9.32
N GLN A 87 21.13 -4.05 -9.20
CA GLN A 87 22.58 -3.85 -9.03
C GLN A 87 23.31 -3.51 -10.34
N GLY A 88 22.62 -3.51 -11.48
CA GLY A 88 23.21 -3.23 -12.79
C GLY A 88 24.13 -4.33 -13.33
N LEU A 89 24.22 -5.48 -12.64
CA LEU A 89 25.06 -6.62 -13.04
C LEU A 89 24.48 -7.38 -14.23
N LEU A 90 23.17 -7.25 -14.42
CA LEU A 90 22.48 -7.54 -15.65
C LEU A 90 21.79 -6.25 -16.07
N THR A 91 21.85 -5.93 -17.36
CA THR A 91 20.84 -5.03 -17.90
C THR A 91 19.51 -5.67 -17.52
N SER A 92 18.61 -4.91 -16.87
CA SER A 92 17.20 -5.33 -16.86
C SER A 92 16.94 -5.71 -18.30
N GLY A 93 16.68 -6.99 -18.60
CA GLY A 93 16.24 -7.35 -19.94
C GLY A 93 15.03 -6.48 -20.16
N ALA A 94 15.23 -5.37 -20.86
CA ALA A 94 14.48 -4.13 -20.65
C ALA A 94 13.05 -4.52 -20.85
N ARG A 95 12.22 -4.60 -19.78
CA ARG A 95 10.93 -5.32 -19.74
C ARG A 95 10.45 -5.55 -21.16
N ARG A 96 10.82 -6.70 -21.76
CA ARG A 96 10.86 -6.80 -23.23
C ARG A 96 9.54 -6.26 -23.74
N VAL A 97 9.55 -5.16 -24.48
CA VAL A 97 8.29 -4.54 -24.89
C VAL A 97 7.58 -5.58 -25.75
N TRP A 98 6.26 -5.73 -25.59
CA TRP A 98 5.50 -6.62 -26.46
C TRP A 98 5.62 -6.08 -27.88
N SER A 99 6.12 -6.90 -28.80
CA SER A 99 6.15 -6.51 -30.22
C SER A 99 4.77 -6.69 -30.84
N ASP A 100 4.53 -6.00 -31.95
CA ASP A 100 3.27 -6.10 -32.68
C ASP A 100 3.04 -7.53 -33.21
N GLU A 101 4.12 -8.27 -33.52
CA GLU A 101 4.07 -9.68 -33.94
C GLU A 101 3.64 -10.59 -32.79
N GLU A 102 4.17 -10.36 -31.59
CA GLU A 102 3.77 -11.12 -30.40
C GLU A 102 2.31 -10.86 -30.04
N ASP A 103 1.84 -9.62 -30.18
CA ASP A 103 0.42 -9.28 -29.99
C ASP A 103 -0.47 -9.92 -31.05
N LYS A 104 -0.07 -9.89 -32.33
CA LYS A 104 -0.80 -10.56 -33.42
C LYS A 104 -0.89 -12.06 -33.16
N GLU A 105 0.19 -12.70 -32.74
CA GLU A 105 0.19 -14.12 -32.41
C GLU A 105 -0.69 -14.43 -31.20
N LEU A 106 -0.66 -13.57 -30.18
CA LEU A 106 -1.49 -13.72 -28.99
C LEU A 106 -2.97 -13.60 -29.34
N LEU A 107 -3.33 -12.66 -30.22
CA LEU A 107 -4.68 -12.51 -30.76
C LEU A 107 -5.09 -13.72 -31.61
N ARG A 108 -4.22 -14.23 -32.49
CA ARG A 108 -4.49 -15.46 -33.25
C ARG A 108 -4.81 -16.64 -32.34
N CYS A 109 -4.01 -16.84 -31.30
CA CYS A 109 -4.24 -17.92 -30.35
C CYS A 109 -5.56 -17.73 -29.57
N MET A 110 -5.91 -16.49 -29.22
CA MET A 110 -7.19 -16.16 -28.58
C MET A 110 -8.38 -16.46 -29.49
N HIS A 111 -8.31 -16.08 -30.77
CA HIS A 111 -9.35 -16.34 -31.76
C HIS A 111 -9.49 -17.83 -32.10
N ALA A 112 -8.39 -18.57 -32.09
CA ALA A 112 -8.38 -20.02 -32.25
C ALA A 112 -8.96 -20.77 -31.03
N GLY A 113 -9.33 -20.09 -29.95
CA GLY A 113 -9.90 -20.70 -28.76
C GLY A 113 -8.93 -21.54 -27.93
N LEU A 114 -7.61 -21.34 -28.11
CA LEU A 114 -6.60 -22.11 -27.39
C LEU A 114 -6.69 -21.88 -25.88
N SER A 115 -6.39 -22.94 -25.11
CA SER A 115 -6.32 -22.87 -23.67
C SER A 115 -5.17 -21.96 -23.22
N ALA A 116 -5.24 -21.47 -21.98
CA ALA A 116 -4.18 -20.61 -21.43
C ALA A 116 -2.80 -21.30 -21.45
N SER A 117 -2.76 -22.61 -21.20
CA SER A 117 -1.51 -23.38 -21.20
C SER A 117 -0.89 -23.47 -22.59
N GLU A 118 -1.70 -23.73 -23.62
CA GLU A 118 -1.25 -23.78 -25.01
C GLU A 118 -0.77 -22.41 -25.49
N ILE A 119 -1.47 -21.34 -25.11
CA ILE A 119 -1.03 -19.97 -25.36
C ILE A 119 0.34 -19.73 -24.72
N TYR A 120 0.55 -20.12 -23.46
CA TYR A 120 1.84 -19.89 -22.79
C TYR A 120 2.98 -20.65 -23.44
N ALA A 121 2.74 -21.85 -23.96
CA ALA A 121 3.74 -22.64 -24.69
C ALA A 121 4.21 -21.94 -25.98
N ARG A 122 3.37 -21.10 -26.60
CA ARG A 122 3.71 -20.32 -27.81
C ARG A 122 4.62 -19.12 -27.53
N PHE A 123 4.79 -18.72 -26.27
CA PHE A 123 5.64 -17.60 -25.85
C PHE A 123 6.70 -18.05 -24.82
N PRO A 124 7.63 -18.95 -25.18
CA PRO A 124 8.63 -19.48 -24.24
C PRO A 124 9.54 -18.40 -23.65
N GLU A 125 9.77 -17.33 -24.43
CA GLU A 125 10.56 -16.17 -24.03
C GLU A 125 9.84 -15.25 -23.02
N ARG A 126 8.55 -15.48 -22.77
CA ARG A 126 7.72 -14.66 -21.88
C ARG A 126 7.32 -15.44 -20.64
N SER A 127 7.10 -14.74 -19.53
CA SER A 127 6.50 -15.37 -18.35
C SER A 127 5.00 -15.59 -18.57
N CYS A 128 4.45 -16.69 -18.06
CA CYS A 128 3.01 -16.95 -18.12
C CYS A 128 2.19 -15.78 -17.55
N ARG A 129 2.70 -15.12 -16.49
CA ARG A 129 2.11 -13.90 -15.92
C ARG A 129 2.14 -12.72 -16.88
N SER A 130 3.24 -12.50 -17.61
CA SER A 130 3.33 -11.46 -18.64
C SER A 130 2.34 -11.71 -19.77
N VAL A 131 2.26 -12.95 -20.27
CA VAL A 131 1.31 -13.35 -21.33
C VAL A 131 -0.12 -13.19 -20.86
N HIS A 132 -0.45 -13.61 -19.63
CA HIS A 132 -1.77 -13.43 -19.04
C HIS A 132 -2.16 -11.95 -18.92
N HIS A 133 -1.26 -11.10 -18.41
CA HIS A 133 -1.51 -9.66 -18.32
C HIS A 133 -1.71 -9.02 -19.70
N ARG A 134 -0.90 -9.40 -20.71
CA ARG A 134 -1.08 -8.89 -22.07
C ARG A 134 -2.36 -9.38 -22.72
N ARG A 135 -2.70 -10.66 -22.56
CA ARG A 135 -3.99 -11.23 -23.00
C ARG A 135 -5.17 -10.45 -22.44
N ARG A 136 -5.13 -10.13 -21.13
CA ARG A 136 -6.16 -9.31 -20.47
C ARG A 136 -6.18 -7.87 -21.00
N TYR A 137 -5.01 -7.31 -21.32
CA TYR A 137 -4.91 -5.99 -21.92
C TYR A 137 -5.55 -5.98 -23.31
N LEU A 138 -5.15 -6.90 -24.21
CA LEU A 138 -5.64 -7.00 -25.58
C LEU A 138 -7.15 -7.27 -25.65
N SER A 139 -7.65 -8.18 -24.81
CA SER A 139 -9.11 -8.43 -24.67
C SER A 139 -9.85 -7.20 -24.10
N GLY A 140 -9.23 -6.51 -23.14
CA GLY A 140 -9.80 -5.30 -22.56
C GLY A 140 -9.79 -4.09 -23.49
N THR A 141 -8.87 -3.97 -24.43
CA THR A 141 -8.81 -2.85 -25.39
C THR A 141 -10.00 -2.83 -26.35
N VAL A 142 -10.54 -3.99 -26.70
CA VAL A 142 -11.69 -4.09 -27.61
C VAL A 142 -13.00 -3.73 -26.90
N ASP A 143 -13.10 -3.99 -25.59
CA ASP A 143 -14.37 -3.86 -24.84
C ASP A 143 -14.42 -2.63 -23.91
N ARG A 144 -13.27 -2.06 -23.51
CA ARG A 144 -13.23 -0.91 -22.59
C ARG A 144 -13.23 0.45 -23.27
N SER A 145 -13.00 0.51 -24.58
CA SER A 145 -12.99 1.76 -25.35
C SER A 145 -14.39 2.35 -25.56
N SER A 146 -15.46 1.54 -25.40
CA SER A 146 -16.80 1.95 -25.83
C SER A 146 -17.74 2.39 -24.70
N GLN A 147 -17.60 1.91 -23.46
CA GLN A 147 -18.63 2.18 -22.45
C GLN A 147 -18.21 2.99 -21.23
N HIS A 148 -16.96 2.93 -20.76
CA HIS A 148 -16.60 3.53 -19.46
C HIS A 148 -15.32 4.39 -19.48
N SER A 149 -14.60 4.44 -20.60
CA SER A 149 -13.43 5.32 -20.72
C SER A 149 -13.87 6.77 -20.91
N ARG A 150 -13.87 7.51 -19.80
CA ARG A 150 -13.79 8.99 -19.75
C ARG A 150 -14.97 9.76 -20.34
N LYS A 151 -16.21 9.26 -20.26
CA LYS A 151 -17.38 10.14 -20.50
C LYS A 151 -17.28 11.31 -19.53
N ALA A 152 -17.06 12.52 -20.05
CA ALA A 152 -17.04 13.74 -19.26
C ALA A 152 -18.36 13.88 -18.49
N TRP A 153 -18.32 14.50 -17.33
CA TRP A 153 -19.53 14.76 -16.54
C TRP A 153 -20.19 16.02 -17.08
N SER A 154 -21.42 15.91 -17.58
CA SER A 154 -22.21 17.10 -17.90
C SER A 154 -22.71 17.79 -16.62
N ALA A 155 -23.10 19.06 -16.71
CA ALA A 155 -23.76 19.77 -15.61
C ALA A 155 -25.06 19.06 -15.19
N THR A 156 -25.86 18.62 -16.16
CA THR A 156 -27.11 17.88 -15.89
C THR A 156 -26.88 16.54 -15.19
N GLU A 157 -25.82 15.81 -15.53
CA GLU A 157 -25.44 14.58 -14.83
C GLU A 157 -24.96 14.87 -13.41
N GLN A 158 -24.28 16.00 -13.20
CA GLN A 158 -23.84 16.44 -11.88
C GLN A 158 -25.02 16.80 -10.97
N ASP A 159 -25.99 17.57 -11.47
CA ASP A 159 -27.18 17.94 -10.71
C ASP A 159 -28.01 16.71 -10.35
N ARG A 160 -28.12 15.76 -11.30
CA ARG A 160 -28.77 14.48 -11.06
C ARG A 160 -28.06 13.65 -10.00
N LEU A 161 -26.73 13.62 -10.00
CA LEU A 161 -25.94 12.93 -8.97
C LEU A 161 -26.21 13.52 -7.58
N ILE A 162 -26.22 14.85 -7.47
CA ILE A 162 -26.51 15.56 -6.22
C ILE A 162 -27.93 15.23 -5.76
N PHE A 163 -28.92 15.30 -6.65
CA PHE A 163 -30.31 14.97 -6.34
C PHE A 163 -30.49 13.53 -5.83
N LEU A 164 -29.91 12.55 -6.52
CA LEU A 164 -30.01 11.14 -6.16
C LEU A 164 -29.36 10.84 -4.79
N HIS A 165 -28.30 11.56 -4.43
CA HIS A 165 -27.61 11.38 -3.17
C HIS A 165 -28.26 12.15 -2.02
N ASP A 166 -28.53 13.45 -2.21
CA ASP A 166 -28.92 14.34 -1.11
C ASP A 166 -30.43 14.33 -0.84
N HIS A 167 -31.24 14.23 -1.90
CA HIS A 167 -32.70 14.20 -1.78
C HIS A 167 -33.23 12.77 -1.67
N GLU A 168 -32.85 11.87 -2.58
CA GLU A 168 -33.35 10.49 -2.55
C GLU A 168 -32.60 9.57 -1.56
N ARG A 169 -31.44 10.01 -1.04
CA ARG A 169 -30.61 9.25 -0.08
C ARG A 169 -30.27 7.83 -0.54
N LEU A 170 -30.05 7.67 -1.85
CA LEU A 170 -29.73 6.36 -2.40
C LEU A 170 -28.29 5.95 -2.07
N PRO A 171 -28.04 4.65 -1.87
CA PRO A 171 -26.68 4.15 -1.75
C PRO A 171 -25.94 4.19 -3.10
N TRP A 172 -24.61 4.26 -3.05
CA TRP A 172 -23.76 4.51 -4.22
C TRP A 172 -23.90 3.49 -5.35
N ASP A 173 -24.21 2.24 -5.03
CA ASP A 173 -24.49 1.17 -5.98
C ASP A 173 -25.75 1.45 -6.80
N LYS A 174 -26.83 1.91 -6.17
CA LYS A 174 -28.07 2.29 -6.85
C LYS A 174 -27.93 3.57 -7.65
N ILE A 175 -27.15 4.53 -7.16
CA ILE A 175 -26.80 5.73 -7.92
C ILE A 175 -26.02 5.34 -9.19
N ALA A 176 -24.99 4.49 -9.04
CA ALA A 176 -24.17 4.00 -10.16
C ALA A 176 -25.01 3.30 -11.24
N GLU A 177 -25.91 2.40 -10.81
CA GLU A 177 -26.87 1.71 -11.69
C GLU A 177 -27.73 2.70 -12.48
N ARG A 178 -28.36 3.67 -11.80
CA ARG A 178 -29.22 4.68 -12.43
C ARG A 178 -28.47 5.64 -13.35
N MET A 179 -27.19 5.91 -13.06
CA MET A 179 -26.36 6.80 -13.84
C MET A 179 -25.63 6.12 -15.00
N GLY A 180 -25.66 4.78 -15.09
CA GLY A 180 -24.88 4.02 -16.06
C GLY A 180 -23.37 4.26 -15.92
N ARG A 181 -22.90 4.50 -14.69
CA ARG A 181 -21.49 4.79 -14.37
C ARG A 181 -21.00 3.89 -13.25
N SER A 182 -19.69 3.74 -13.10
CA SER A 182 -19.14 2.93 -12.00
C SER A 182 -19.33 3.61 -10.63
N VAL A 183 -19.47 2.80 -9.58
CA VAL A 183 -19.58 3.26 -8.17
C VAL A 183 -18.45 4.23 -7.80
N ALA A 184 -17.21 3.91 -8.17
CA ALA A 184 -16.06 4.76 -7.90
C ALA A 184 -16.12 6.11 -8.64
N SER A 185 -16.68 6.13 -9.86
CA SER A 185 -16.83 7.35 -10.65
C SER A 185 -17.86 8.29 -10.02
N VAL A 186 -19.04 7.76 -9.67
CA VAL A 186 -20.11 8.55 -9.05
C VAL A 186 -19.70 9.07 -7.67
N SER A 187 -19.08 8.24 -6.82
CA SER A 187 -18.66 8.65 -5.48
C SER A 187 -17.54 9.69 -5.52
N LEU A 188 -16.54 9.51 -6.40
CA LEU A 188 -15.44 10.46 -6.54
C LEU A 188 -15.92 11.79 -7.14
N ARG A 189 -16.86 11.75 -8.08
CA ARG A 189 -17.43 12.97 -8.65
C ARG A 189 -18.21 13.76 -7.61
N TYR A 190 -19.09 13.10 -6.86
CA TYR A 190 -19.84 13.73 -5.78
C TYR A 190 -18.89 14.34 -4.74
N PHE A 191 -17.87 13.59 -4.31
CA PHE A 191 -16.88 14.11 -3.37
C PHE A 191 -16.17 15.38 -3.90
N LYS A 192 -15.90 15.46 -5.21
CA LYS A 192 -15.29 16.65 -5.82
C LYS A 192 -16.25 17.84 -5.94
N SER A 193 -17.55 17.61 -6.09
CA SER A 193 -18.55 18.67 -6.21
C SER A 193 -18.99 19.25 -4.88
N VAL A 194 -18.94 18.46 -3.80
CA VAL A 194 -19.24 18.96 -2.45
C VAL A 194 -18.14 19.95 -2.03
N PRO A 195 -18.48 21.16 -1.53
CA PRO A 195 -17.52 22.11 -1.00
C PRO A 195 -16.64 21.48 0.08
N GLU A 196 -15.40 21.93 0.21
CA GLU A 196 -14.45 21.35 1.17
C GLU A 196 -14.93 21.47 2.63
N SER A 197 -15.74 22.48 2.96
CA SER A 197 -16.37 22.66 4.27
C SER A 197 -17.33 21.54 4.65
N ASP A 198 -17.98 20.94 3.65
CA ASP A 198 -19.08 20.00 3.85
C ASP A 198 -18.59 18.55 3.68
N ARG A 199 -17.35 18.38 3.22
CA ARG A 199 -16.69 17.07 3.18
C ARG A 199 -16.37 16.66 4.61
N VAL A 200 -17.07 15.64 5.11
CA VAL A 200 -16.73 14.96 6.37
C VAL A 200 -15.35 14.31 6.22
N ARG A 201 -14.29 15.08 6.49
CA ARG A 201 -12.92 14.57 6.59
C ARG A 201 -12.77 13.95 7.97
N LEU A 202 -12.79 12.62 8.01
CA LEU A 202 -12.37 11.92 9.21
C LEU A 202 -10.90 12.27 9.50
N PRO A 203 -10.52 12.52 10.77
CA PRO A 203 -9.16 12.86 11.14
C PRO A 203 -8.16 11.85 10.59
N ARG A 204 -7.06 12.35 10.04
CA ARG A 204 -5.96 11.51 9.55
C ARG A 204 -5.12 11.00 10.73
N VAL A 205 -4.33 9.95 10.50
CA VAL A 205 -3.45 9.29 11.53
C VAL A 205 -2.57 10.28 12.27
N ASP A 206 -2.11 11.29 11.55
CA ASP A 206 -1.19 12.29 12.02
C ASP A 206 -1.87 13.35 12.93
N GLN A 207 -3.18 13.20 13.16
CA GLN A 207 -4.01 13.94 14.13
C GLN A 207 -4.52 13.02 15.26
N VAL A 208 -4.06 11.78 15.34
CA VAL A 208 -4.34 10.91 16.50
C VAL A 208 -3.56 11.47 17.68
N THR A 209 -4.27 12.09 18.63
CA THR A 209 -3.68 12.47 19.92
C THR A 209 -3.27 11.21 20.68
N GLU A 210 -2.31 11.33 21.60
CA GLU A 210 -1.84 10.22 22.43
C GLU A 210 -3.00 9.53 23.17
N GLU A 211 -3.92 10.31 23.72
CA GLU A 211 -5.17 9.84 24.35
C GLU A 211 -6.02 8.96 23.42
N ARG A 212 -6.15 9.35 22.15
CA ARG A 212 -6.92 8.57 21.16
C ARG A 212 -6.22 7.27 20.81
N LEU A 213 -4.90 7.25 20.82
CA LEU A 213 -4.11 6.05 20.54
C LEU A 213 -4.23 5.03 21.68
N ASP A 214 -4.19 5.50 22.93
CA ASP A 214 -4.42 4.67 24.11
C ASP A 214 -5.81 4.04 24.07
N GLU A 215 -6.81 4.81 23.66
CA GLU A 215 -8.17 4.31 23.48
C GLU A 215 -8.28 3.25 22.36
N VAL A 216 -7.55 3.43 21.26
CA VAL A 216 -7.45 2.40 20.20
C VAL A 216 -6.84 1.10 20.74
N VAL A 217 -5.74 1.20 21.50
CA VAL A 217 -5.07 0.04 22.09
C VAL A 217 -5.99 -0.65 23.10
N ARG A 218 -6.67 0.11 23.96
CA ARG A 218 -7.64 -0.40 24.94
C ARG A 218 -8.77 -1.15 24.26
N LEU A 219 -9.44 -0.53 23.27
CA LEU A 219 -10.55 -1.17 22.56
C LEU A 219 -10.12 -2.41 21.76
N ARG A 220 -8.90 -2.43 21.24
CA ARG A 220 -8.33 -3.63 20.61
C ARG A 220 -8.01 -4.72 21.64
N GLY A 221 -7.50 -4.37 22.81
CA GLY A 221 -7.30 -5.30 23.93
C GLY A 221 -8.60 -5.95 24.41
N LEU A 222 -9.72 -5.23 24.29
CA LEU A 222 -11.08 -5.74 24.54
C LEU A 222 -11.65 -6.59 23.37
N GLY A 223 -10.90 -6.77 22.28
CA GLY A 223 -11.30 -7.62 21.15
C GLY A 223 -12.17 -6.94 20.09
N HIS A 224 -12.40 -5.62 20.16
CA HIS A 224 -13.22 -4.92 19.17
C HIS A 224 -12.54 -4.85 17.79
N SER A 225 -13.33 -4.91 16.72
CA SER A 225 -12.83 -4.78 15.35
C SER A 225 -12.39 -3.35 15.02
N PHE A 226 -11.43 -3.18 14.10
CA PHE A 226 -10.98 -1.85 13.69
C PHE A 226 -12.09 -0.97 13.11
N LEU A 227 -13.09 -1.57 12.44
CA LEU A 227 -14.27 -0.86 11.94
C LEU A 227 -15.15 -0.33 13.08
N PHE A 228 -15.33 -1.13 14.13
CA PHE A 228 -16.07 -0.69 15.31
C PHE A 228 -15.34 0.48 16.00
N ILE A 229 -14.04 0.34 16.20
CA ILE A 229 -13.21 1.37 16.83
C ILE A 229 -13.23 2.67 16.02
N ALA A 230 -13.11 2.56 14.70
CA ALA A 230 -13.23 3.68 13.78
C ALA A 230 -14.58 4.40 13.91
N LYS A 231 -15.67 3.65 14.04
CA LYS A 231 -17.01 4.21 14.26
C LYS A 231 -17.13 4.92 15.61
N VAL A 232 -16.61 4.32 16.68
CA VAL A 232 -16.64 4.90 18.04
C VAL A 232 -15.80 6.17 18.13
N LEU A 233 -14.63 6.19 17.49
CA LEU A 233 -13.70 7.31 17.55
C LEU A 233 -13.92 8.36 16.46
N GLY A 234 -14.86 8.13 15.53
CA GLY A 234 -15.10 9.01 14.39
C GLY A 234 -13.86 9.13 13.49
N MET A 235 -13.16 8.02 13.25
CA MET A 235 -11.89 7.99 12.51
C MET A 235 -11.96 7.06 11.32
N ASN A 236 -11.01 7.21 10.39
CA ASN A 236 -10.88 6.28 9.28
C ASN A 236 -10.34 4.91 9.79
N PRO A 237 -10.95 3.77 9.43
CA PRO A 237 -10.45 2.44 9.80
C PRO A 237 -8.99 2.19 9.43
N SER A 238 -8.53 2.67 8.27
CA SER A 238 -7.13 2.59 7.87
C SER A 238 -6.23 3.38 8.81
N SER A 239 -6.73 4.50 9.34
CA SER A 239 -5.99 5.30 10.31
C SER A 239 -5.86 4.61 11.67
N ILE A 240 -6.93 3.98 12.14
CA ILE A 240 -6.88 3.15 13.36
C ILE A 240 -5.91 1.97 13.19
N TRP A 241 -5.97 1.27 12.04
CA TRP A 241 -5.08 0.16 11.74
C TRP A 241 -3.62 0.62 11.73
N GLN A 242 -3.32 1.72 11.04
CA GLN A 242 -1.97 2.26 10.98
C GLN A 242 -1.47 2.68 12.37
N ALA A 243 -2.27 3.46 13.11
CA ALA A 243 -1.92 3.95 14.44
C ALA A 243 -1.66 2.79 15.42
N TYR A 244 -2.53 1.77 15.42
CA TYR A 244 -2.38 0.58 16.27
C TYR A 244 -1.08 -0.16 15.96
N TRP A 245 -0.78 -0.46 14.69
CA TRP A 245 0.40 -1.26 14.34
C TRP A 245 1.71 -0.49 14.43
N THR A 246 1.72 0.81 14.13
CA THR A 246 2.92 1.64 14.32
C THR A 246 3.28 1.76 15.80
N ASN A 247 2.30 1.77 16.70
CA ASN A 247 2.54 1.90 18.13
C ASN A 247 2.83 0.55 18.81
N THR A 248 2.10 -0.52 18.46
CA THR A 248 2.25 -1.83 19.12
C THR A 248 3.48 -2.62 18.67
N LYS A 249 3.89 -2.54 17.40
CA LYS A 249 5.11 -3.22 16.93
C LYS A 249 6.40 -2.48 17.26
N SER A 250 6.30 -1.20 17.55
CA SER A 250 7.46 -0.38 17.88
C SER A 250 7.08 0.69 18.91
N PRO A 251 6.90 0.31 20.19
CA PRO A 251 6.70 1.28 21.26
C PRO A 251 7.88 2.26 21.26
N GLY A 252 7.63 3.54 20.99
CA GLY A 252 8.67 4.56 20.85
C GLY A 252 9.13 4.87 19.41
N PHE A 253 8.63 4.15 18.41
CA PHE A 253 8.70 4.59 17.02
C PHE A 253 7.65 5.67 16.82
N LYS A 254 8.01 6.89 17.24
CA LYS A 254 7.28 8.13 16.98
C LYS A 254 7.30 8.36 15.47
N SER A 255 6.47 7.58 14.78
CA SER A 255 6.24 7.62 13.36
C SER A 255 5.69 9.00 13.03
N ALA A 256 6.48 9.74 12.26
CA ALA A 256 6.16 11.00 11.62
C ALA A 256 6.30 12.24 12.52
N ARG A 257 7.23 13.10 12.09
CA ARG A 257 7.35 14.55 12.39
C ARG A 257 8.20 14.99 13.58
N ARG A 258 9.03 14.15 14.20
CA ARG A 258 10.13 14.71 15.00
C ARG A 258 11.15 15.34 14.03
N ALA A 259 11.31 16.66 14.07
CA ALA A 259 12.39 17.33 13.33
C ALA A 259 13.74 16.74 13.74
N TYR A 260 14.70 16.68 12.82
CA TYR A 260 16.07 16.33 13.17
C TYR A 260 16.69 17.50 13.92
N THR A 261 17.27 17.22 15.08
CA THR A 261 18.05 18.21 15.82
C THR A 261 19.44 18.38 15.18
N PRO A 262 20.09 19.54 15.32
CA PRO A 262 21.46 19.73 14.82
C PRO A 262 22.44 18.68 15.38
N ALA A 263 22.28 18.29 16.65
CA ALA A 263 23.07 17.23 17.27
C ALA A 263 22.83 15.85 16.62
N GLU A 264 21.58 15.53 16.23
CA GLU A 264 21.30 14.32 15.46
C GLU A 264 21.96 14.38 14.07
N ASP A 265 21.95 15.54 13.41
CA ASP A 265 22.56 15.71 12.08
C ASP A 265 24.10 15.54 12.13
N GLU A 266 24.76 16.15 13.11
CA GLU A 266 26.20 15.99 13.35
C GLU A 266 26.55 14.52 13.63
N ALA A 267 25.76 13.84 14.47
CA ALA A 267 25.96 12.43 14.75
C ALA A 267 25.75 11.56 13.49
N ILE A 268 24.78 11.88 12.64
CA ILE A 268 24.54 11.16 11.38
C ILE A 268 25.75 11.28 10.46
N VAL A 269 26.28 12.49 10.29
CA VAL A 269 27.47 12.74 9.45
C VAL A 269 28.68 12.00 10.01
N LYS A 270 28.98 12.18 11.30
CA LYS A 270 30.10 11.52 11.98
C LYS A 270 30.05 10.00 11.86
N HIS A 271 28.91 9.37 12.15
CA HIS A 271 28.78 7.92 12.04
C HIS A 271 28.94 7.43 10.58
N ARG A 272 28.56 8.24 9.59
CA ARG A 272 28.75 7.89 8.18
C ARG A 272 30.18 8.05 7.70
N GLU A 273 30.90 9.05 8.19
CA GLU A 273 32.33 9.22 7.93
C GLU A 273 33.15 8.07 8.53
N THR A 274 32.75 7.55 9.70
CA THR A 274 33.36 6.34 10.29
C THR A 274 33.03 5.04 9.53
N GLY A 275 32.22 5.09 8.46
CA GLY A 275 31.87 3.94 7.65
C GLY A 275 30.79 3.02 8.25
N MET A 276 30.11 3.44 9.33
CA MET A 276 29.09 2.64 9.99
C MET A 276 27.90 2.34 9.05
N ARG A 277 27.36 1.12 9.14
CA ARG A 277 26.21 0.72 8.33
C ARG A 277 24.94 1.36 8.89
N TRP A 278 24.00 1.74 8.01
CA TRP A 278 22.76 2.39 8.42
C TRP A 278 21.95 1.63 9.46
N ARG A 279 21.93 0.30 9.34
CA ARG A 279 21.28 -0.59 10.30
C ARG A 279 21.91 -0.49 11.69
N GLU A 280 23.23 -0.37 11.80
CA GLU A 280 23.94 -0.23 13.08
C GLU A 280 23.68 1.15 13.70
N MET A 281 23.62 2.18 12.85
CA MET A 281 23.29 3.55 13.28
C MET A 281 21.93 3.62 14.00
N THR A 282 20.94 2.82 13.63
CA THR A 282 19.61 2.86 14.29
C THR A 282 19.64 2.58 15.79
N ALA A 283 20.68 1.91 16.30
CA ALA A 283 20.88 1.72 17.75
C ALA A 283 21.22 3.05 18.46
N TYR A 284 21.88 3.99 17.77
CA TYR A 284 22.26 5.31 18.29
C TYR A 284 21.16 6.37 18.11
N PHE A 285 20.17 6.10 17.25
CA PHE A 285 19.06 7.02 16.97
C PHE A 285 17.71 6.37 17.33
N PRO A 286 17.36 6.27 18.63
CA PRO A 286 16.12 5.65 19.06
C PRO A 286 14.92 6.35 18.42
N GLY A 287 14.04 5.56 17.79
CA GLY A 287 12.86 6.06 17.09
C GLY A 287 13.10 6.57 15.66
N ARG A 288 14.32 6.47 15.11
CA ARG A 288 14.62 6.75 13.70
C ARG A 288 14.82 5.44 12.92
N SER A 289 14.25 5.36 11.73
CA SER A 289 14.46 4.21 10.84
C SER A 289 15.73 4.38 10.00
N GLU A 290 16.31 3.26 9.56
CA GLU A 290 17.44 3.24 8.61
C GLU A 290 17.15 4.11 7.37
N MET A 291 15.93 4.01 6.81
CA MET A 291 15.52 4.81 5.66
C MET A 291 15.48 6.32 5.98
N SER A 292 15.01 6.68 7.17
CA SER A 292 14.94 8.07 7.64
C SER A 292 16.35 8.67 7.76
N LEU A 293 17.29 7.96 8.38
CA LEU A 293 18.69 8.39 8.52
C LEU A 293 19.36 8.57 7.16
N ARG A 294 19.15 7.62 6.23
CA ARG A 294 19.67 7.71 4.87
C ARG A 294 19.14 8.94 4.13
N GLN A 295 17.83 9.17 4.20
CA GLN A 295 17.21 10.32 3.53
C GLN A 295 17.72 11.64 4.13
N ARG A 296 17.88 11.72 5.46
CA ARG A 296 18.41 12.91 6.12
C ARG A 296 19.84 13.20 5.71
N PHE A 297 20.72 12.20 5.68
CA PHE A 297 22.11 12.37 5.23
C PHE A 297 22.20 12.85 3.77
N ILE A 298 21.34 12.33 2.89
CA ILE A 298 21.25 12.84 1.50
C ILE A 298 20.86 14.32 1.49
N THR A 299 19.90 14.72 2.34
CA THR A 299 19.51 16.13 2.47
C THR A 299 20.63 17.00 3.03
N LEU A 300 21.39 16.53 4.03
CA LEU A 300 22.53 17.26 4.61
C LEU A 300 23.66 17.45 3.59
N ASN A 301 23.90 16.45 2.74
CA ASN A 301 24.93 16.50 1.70
C ASN A 301 24.49 17.21 0.42
N ARG A 302 23.21 17.57 0.29
CA ARG A 302 22.75 18.44 -0.80
C ARG A 302 23.08 19.88 -0.41
N SER A 303 24.10 20.46 -1.04
CA SER A 303 24.44 21.87 -0.86
C SER A 303 23.21 22.77 -1.07
N PRO A 304 23.02 23.82 -0.23
CA PRO A 304 21.88 24.74 -0.34
C PRO A 304 21.82 25.48 -1.69
N ALA A 305 22.91 25.50 -2.47
CA ALA A 305 22.99 26.11 -3.79
C ALA A 305 22.03 25.49 -4.85
N SER A 306 21.52 24.29 -4.63
CA SER A 306 20.61 23.61 -5.58
C SER A 306 19.12 23.84 -5.34
N ALA A 307 18.74 24.48 -4.22
CA ALA A 307 17.34 24.66 -3.83
C ALA A 307 16.70 25.97 -4.34
N GLN A 308 17.50 26.97 -4.75
CA GLN A 308 17.01 28.29 -5.18
C GLN A 308 16.60 28.40 -6.66
N GLN A 309 16.75 27.34 -7.48
CA GLN A 309 16.38 27.39 -8.91
C GLN A 309 14.94 26.95 -9.24
N SER A 310 14.08 26.67 -8.25
CA SER A 310 12.70 26.21 -8.49
C SER A 310 11.60 27.19 -8.07
N SER A 311 11.95 28.41 -7.66
CA SER A 311 10.99 29.45 -7.27
C SER A 311 11.33 30.80 -7.90
N GLY A 312 11.46 30.84 -9.23
CA GLY A 312 11.43 32.08 -10.00
C GLY A 312 10.01 32.36 -10.47
N PRO A 313 9.43 33.55 -10.20
CA PRO A 313 8.12 33.92 -10.75
C PRO A 313 8.22 34.15 -12.26
N PRO A 314 7.15 33.87 -13.04
CA PRO A 314 7.12 34.21 -14.46
C PRO A 314 6.85 35.71 -14.61
N GLU A 315 7.90 36.51 -14.81
CA GLU A 315 7.76 37.79 -15.51
C GLU A 315 7.60 37.43 -17.00
N GLY A 316 6.46 37.59 -17.66
CA GLY A 316 5.58 38.75 -17.61
C GLY A 316 5.90 39.61 -18.82
N GLU A 317 5.63 39.10 -20.02
CA GLU A 317 5.75 39.80 -21.30
C GLU A 317 5.03 41.15 -21.24
N GLY A 318 5.80 42.23 -21.29
CA GLY A 318 5.30 43.57 -21.54
C GLY A 318 5.15 43.79 -23.05
N VAL A 319 3.92 43.64 -23.55
CA VAL A 319 3.47 44.20 -24.82
C VAL A 319 2.94 45.62 -24.57
N SER A 320 3.34 46.56 -25.44
CA SER A 320 2.87 47.95 -25.68
C SER A 320 4.04 48.94 -25.52
N ARG A 321 4.42 49.77 -26.48
CA ARG A 321 3.70 50.37 -27.61
C ARG A 321 4.66 50.70 -28.73
#